data_AF-A0A7W7Q8A8-F1
#
_entry.id   AF-A0A7W7Q8A8-F1
#
_cell.length_a   1.000
_cell.length_b   1.000
_cell.length_c   1.000
_cell.angle_alpha   90.00
_cell.angle_beta   90.00
_cell.angle_gamma   90.00
#
_symmetry.space_group_name_H-M   'P 1'
#
loop_
_entity.id
_entity.type
_entity.pdbx_description
1 polymer ?
#
loop_
_entity_poly.entity_id
_entity_poly.type
_entity_poly.pdbx_seq_one_letter_code
_entity_poly.pdbx_strand_id
1 'polypeptide(L)' 'MFGRLAARFPAMRLAVPVSELTVRTGTLTGGLVALPVVW' A
#
# COMPACT_ATOMS: atom_id res chain seq x y z
N MET A 1 -3.95 2.39 14.67
CA MET A 1 -4.90 1.59 13.85
C MET A 1 -4.19 0.53 12.99
N PHE A 2 -3.06 0.81 12.35
CA PHE A 2 -2.36 -0.15 11.46
C PHE A 2 -1.57 -1.29 12.15
N GLY A 3 -1.31 -1.22 13.46
CA GLY A 3 -0.49 -2.22 14.17
C GLY A 3 -1.04 -3.66 14.13
N ARG A 4 -2.36 -3.85 13.98
CA ARG A 4 -2.95 -5.20 13.83
C ARG A 4 -2.55 -5.89 12.53
N LEU A 5 -2.35 -5.12 11.46
CA LEU A 5 -1.97 -5.67 10.16
C LEU A 5 -0.51 -6.17 10.20
N ALA A 6 0.38 -5.36 10.76
CA ALA A 6 1.79 -5.71 10.94
C ALA A 6 1.97 -6.92 11.87
N ALA A 7 1.19 -7.01 12.96
CA ALA A 7 1.22 -8.17 13.85
C ALA A 7 0.70 -9.45 13.18
N ARG A 8 -0.28 -9.35 12.27
CA ARG A 8 -0.86 -10.51 11.58
C ARG A 8 -0.01 -11.00 10.41
N PHE A 9 0.67 -10.08 9.72
CA PHE A 9 1.44 -10.35 8.51
C PHE A 9 2.85 -9.74 8.64
N PRO A 10 3.72 -10.35 9.46
CA PRO A 10 5.00 -9.74 9.84
C PRO A 10 5.98 -9.58 8.66
N ALA A 11 5.84 -10.39 7.60
CA ALA A 11 6.67 -10.31 6.40
C ALA A 11 6.02 -9.51 5.25
N MET A 12 4.91 -8.80 5.52
CA MET A 12 4.20 -8.05 4.50
C MET A 12 5.10 -7.01 3.82
N ARG A 13 5.08 -7.00 2.49
CA ARG A 13 5.81 -6.06 1.64
C ARG A 13 5.05 -5.77 0.35
N LEU A 14 5.47 -4.74 -0.37
CA LEU A 14 4.91 -4.45 -1.69
C LEU A 14 5.16 -5.62 -2.64
N ALA A 15 4.13 -5.97 -3.41
CA ALA A 15 4.22 -6.98 -4.45
C ALA A 15 4.95 -6.47 -5.71
N VAL A 16 5.03 -5.14 -5.86
CA VAL A 16 5.59 -4.44 -7.02
C VAL A 16 6.56 -3.33 -6.56
N PRO A 17 7.51 -2.90 -7.41
CA PRO A 17 8.31 -1.71 -7.17
C PRO A 17 7.46 -0.45 -6.96
N VAL A 18 7.97 0.50 -6.16
CA VAL A 18 7.27 1.77 -5.88
C VAL A 18 7.00 2.58 -7.15
N SER A 19 7.89 2.49 -8.14
CA SER A 19 7.74 3.18 -9.43
C SER A 19 6.53 2.73 -10.25
N GLU A 20 5.96 1.56 -9.95
CA GLU A 20 4.77 1.02 -10.62
C GLU A 20 3.47 1.41 -9.90
N LEU A 21 3.54 2.11 -8.76
CA LEU A 21 2.37 2.55 -8.02
C LEU A 21 1.74 3.77 -8.67
N THR A 22 0.43 3.70 -8.93
CA THR A 22 -0.33 4.81 -9.47
C THR A 22 -0.90 5.68 -8.35
N VAL A 23 -0.43 6.92 -8.28
CA VAL A 23 -1.00 7.96 -7.41
C VAL A 23 -2.37 8.38 -7.96
N ARG A 24 -3.35 8.49 -7.07
CA ARG A 24 -4.66 9.02 -7.42
C ARG A 24 -4.55 10.54 -7.55
N THR A 25 -4.57 11.01 -8.80
CA THR A 25 -4.54 12.44 -9.12
C THR A 25 -5.96 13.02 -9.13
N GLY A 26 -6.10 14.31 -8.80
CA GLY A 26 -7.39 15.01 -8.86
C GLY A 26 -8.30 14.81 -7.65
N THR A 27 -7.75 14.32 -6.52
CA THR A 27 -8.49 14.20 -5.25
C THR A 27 -7.85 15.04 -4.15
N LEU A 28 -8.67 15.69 -3.34
CA LEU A 28 -8.22 16.53 -2.20
C LEU A 28 -7.38 15.78 -1.16
N THR A 29 -7.63 14.48 -0.97
CA THR A 29 -6.98 13.68 0.07
C THR A 29 -5.76 12.89 -0.42
N GLY A 30 -5.46 12.93 -1.72
CA GLY A 30 -4.45 12.07 -2.35
C GLY A 30 -4.74 10.57 -2.18
N GLY A 31 -3.68 9.76 -2.33
CA GLY A 31 -3.70 8.31 -2.13
C GLY A 31 -3.21 7.52 -3.34
N LEU A 32 -3.30 6.20 -3.25
CA LEU A 32 -2.99 5.29 -4.36
C LEU A 32 -4.29 4.72 -4.95
N VAL A 33 -4.25 4.39 -6.25
CA VAL A 33 -5.33 3.64 -6.89
C VAL A 33 -5.42 2.24 -6.28
N ALA A 34 -4.29 1.59 -6.07
CA ALA A 34 -4.16 0.31 -5.39
C ALA A 34 -2.82 0.21 -4.64
N LEU A 35 -2.75 -0.69 -3.65
CA LEU A 35 -1.53 -1.04 -2.93
C LEU A 35 -1.34 -2.56 -2.95
N PRO A 36 -0.71 -3.13 -4.01
CA PRO A 36 -0.46 -4.56 -4.09
C PRO A 36 0.54 -5.00 -3.02
N VAL A 37 0.16 -5.97 -2.20
CA VAL A 37 1.00 -6.52 -1.14
C VAL A 37 1.10 -8.04 -1.24
N VAL A 38 2.21 -8.57 -0.76
CA VAL A 38 2.44 -9.99 -0.46
C VAL A 38 2.89 -10.12 0.98
N TRP A 39 2.70 -11.28 1.59
CA TRP A 39 3.01 -11.54 3.00
C TRP A 39 3.56 -12.95 3.19
#